data_AF-A0AAV0N7K5-F1
#
_entry.id   AF-A0AAV0N7K5-F1
#
_cell.length_a   1.000
_cell.length_b   1.000
_cell.length_c   1.000
_cell.angle_alpha   90.00
_cell.angle_beta   90.00
_cell.angle_gamma   90.00
#
_symmetry.space_group_name_H-M   'P 1'
#
loop_
_entity.id
_entity.type
_entity.pdbx_description
1 polymer ?
#
loop_
_entity_poly.entity_id
_entity_poly.type
_entity_poly.pdbx_seq_one_letter_code
_entity_poly.pdbx_strand_id
1 'polypeptide(L)'
;MKSHQQQQHHHHHQKGATSLFPKWHVINTFSYFFLFACGVAAGVFLNSYLKNVSFDLHLTKFSISPSPSPPTTSATHNNTTAAAAVGGGCENRQEKIVVEVPVPVLPPPPPPAGRVGLSEYLKVAAEAMHDMEEEELLWRASMVAKVKEYPFPRVPKVAFLFLTKGPMLMAPMWELFFKGNQGLYSIYIHSSPSYVASPDESPLFRARRIPSQGKFNMVEAERRLLANALLDVANQRFVLLSEACIPLFNFSTVYDYLINSNQSFLGSIDDPHPMGRGRYNKRMQPELTLADWRKGSQWFEVHRRVAVQMVSDIKYYPILTKHCKPPTVLHG
;
A
#
# COMPACT_ATOMS: atom_id res chain seq x y z
N MET A 1 -79.94 -26.67 27.81
CA MET A 1 -80.47 -27.73 28.70
C MET A 1 -79.89 -29.07 28.26
N LYS A 2 -79.14 -29.73 29.16
CA LYS A 2 -78.73 -31.16 29.19
C LYS A 2 -77.86 -31.69 28.02
N SER A 3 -76.86 -32.57 28.18
CA SER A 3 -76.01 -33.07 29.27
C SER A 3 -75.24 -34.30 28.74
N HIS A 4 -74.01 -34.53 29.23
CA HIS A 4 -73.29 -35.82 29.38
C HIS A 4 -72.82 -36.56 28.11
N GLN A 5 -71.55 -36.90 27.87
CA GLN A 5 -70.44 -37.43 28.69
C GLN A 5 -70.62 -38.87 29.19
N GLN A 6 -69.91 -39.83 28.57
CA GLN A 6 -69.39 -41.07 29.16
C GLN A 6 -68.39 -41.69 28.15
N GLN A 7 -67.09 -41.95 28.35
CA GLN A 7 -66.21 -42.32 29.48
C GLN A 7 -65.91 -43.84 29.55
N GLN A 8 -64.61 -44.18 29.38
CA GLN A 8 -63.84 -45.29 30.02
C GLN A 8 -64.10 -46.76 29.56
N HIS A 9 -63.21 -47.77 29.63
CA HIS A 9 -61.87 -47.98 30.24
C HIS A 9 -61.21 -49.29 29.66
N HIS A 10 -59.86 -49.36 29.64
CA HIS A 10 -58.88 -50.48 29.86
C HIS A 10 -59.25 -51.98 29.64
N HIS A 11 -58.40 -52.93 29.18
CA HIS A 11 -56.96 -53.18 29.44
C HIS A 11 -56.31 -54.26 28.50
N HIS A 12 -55.01 -54.08 28.22
CA HIS A 12 -53.88 -55.03 28.01
C HIS A 12 -54.04 -56.38 27.25
N HIS A 13 -53.24 -56.54 26.17
CA HIS A 13 -52.12 -57.49 26.18
C HIS A 13 -50.99 -57.13 25.19
N GLN A 14 -49.77 -57.24 25.70
CA GLN A 14 -48.48 -56.90 25.14
C GLN A 14 -47.85 -58.12 24.43
N LYS A 15 -47.33 -57.98 23.20
CA LYS A 15 -46.27 -58.82 22.61
C LYS A 15 -45.37 -57.98 21.69
N GLY A 16 -44.06 -58.15 21.83
CA GLY A 16 -43.03 -57.19 21.43
C GLY A 16 -42.62 -57.18 19.96
N ALA A 17 -41.92 -56.10 19.60
CA ALA A 17 -41.03 -56.02 18.45
C ALA A 17 -39.81 -55.20 18.86
N THR A 18 -38.68 -55.88 18.94
CA THR A 18 -37.35 -55.34 19.19
C THR A 18 -36.79 -54.68 17.93
N SER A 19 -36.12 -53.55 18.14
CA SER A 19 -35.08 -52.94 17.29
C SER A 19 -35.48 -52.42 15.89
N LEU A 20 -35.12 -51.16 15.60
CA LEU A 20 -34.18 -50.80 14.53
C LEU A 20 -34.10 -49.25 14.40
N PHE A 21 -33.09 -48.67 15.06
CA PHE A 21 -32.62 -47.30 14.83
C PHE A 21 -31.82 -47.20 13.50
N PRO A 22 -31.59 -45.98 12.95
CA PRO A 22 -31.55 -45.73 11.51
C PRO A 22 -30.18 -46.10 10.90
N LYS A 23 -30.16 -47.09 10.01
CA LYS A 23 -28.95 -47.54 9.29
C LYS A 23 -28.44 -46.58 8.19
N TRP A 24 -29.11 -45.45 7.93
CA TRP A 24 -28.77 -44.58 6.80
C TRP A 24 -27.83 -43.40 7.11
N HIS A 25 -27.64 -43.02 8.38
CA HIS A 25 -26.71 -41.92 8.73
C HIS A 25 -25.27 -42.37 8.99
N VAL A 26 -25.06 -43.65 9.35
CA VAL A 26 -23.74 -44.18 9.70
C VAL A 26 -22.87 -44.41 8.46
N ILE A 27 -23.45 -44.86 7.34
CA ILE A 27 -22.67 -45.13 6.11
C ILE A 27 -22.07 -43.83 5.52
N ASN A 28 -22.77 -42.71 5.64
CA ASN A 28 -22.33 -41.42 5.11
C ASN A 28 -21.19 -40.81 5.96
N THR A 29 -21.23 -40.95 7.28
CA THR A 29 -20.16 -40.44 8.17
C THR A 29 -18.85 -41.22 8.01
N PHE A 30 -18.92 -42.54 7.81
CA PHE A 30 -17.73 -43.35 7.53
C PHE A 30 -17.07 -43.00 6.20
N SER A 31 -17.84 -42.61 5.18
CA SER A 31 -17.29 -42.16 3.88
C SER A 31 -16.48 -40.87 4.03
N TYR A 32 -16.99 -39.88 4.77
CA TYR A 32 -16.25 -38.63 5.03
C TYR A 32 -15.00 -38.84 5.87
N PHE A 33 -15.04 -39.71 6.89
CA PHE A 33 -13.86 -40.06 7.67
C PHE A 33 -12.79 -40.74 6.81
N PHE A 34 -13.20 -41.62 5.89
CA PHE A 34 -12.26 -42.29 4.99
C PHE A 34 -11.62 -41.30 4.01
N LEU A 35 -12.41 -40.41 3.39
CA LEU A 35 -11.89 -39.36 2.50
C LEU A 35 -10.94 -38.40 3.23
N PHE A 36 -11.27 -38.02 4.47
CA PHE A 36 -10.40 -37.18 5.29
C PHE A 36 -9.09 -37.89 5.66
N ALA A 37 -9.14 -39.16 6.08
CA ALA A 37 -7.96 -39.95 6.40
C ALA A 37 -7.05 -40.17 5.18
N CYS A 38 -7.64 -40.46 4.01
CA CYS A 38 -6.90 -40.54 2.75
C CYS A 38 -6.25 -39.20 2.37
N GLY A 39 -6.95 -38.08 2.56
CA GLY A 39 -6.42 -36.74 2.32
C GLY A 39 -5.23 -36.39 3.22
N VAL A 40 -5.32 -36.71 4.52
CA VAL A 40 -4.21 -36.50 5.48
C VAL A 40 -3.03 -37.40 5.14
N ALA A 41 -3.24 -38.67 4.83
CA ALA A 41 -2.18 -39.58 4.42
C ALA A 41 -1.49 -39.08 3.15
N ALA A 42 -2.25 -38.72 2.10
CA ALA A 42 -1.70 -38.16 0.87
C ALA A 42 -0.92 -36.86 1.11
N GLY A 43 -1.39 -35.99 2.00
CA GLY A 43 -0.69 -34.75 2.38
C GLY A 43 0.63 -35.03 3.11
N VAL A 44 0.67 -35.99 4.02
CA VAL A 44 1.89 -36.40 4.73
C VAL A 44 2.89 -37.05 3.77
N PHE A 45 2.43 -37.91 2.86
CA PHE A 45 3.26 -38.52 1.81
C PHE A 45 3.81 -37.49 0.81
N LEU A 46 3.01 -36.49 0.44
CA LEU A 46 3.48 -35.43 -0.47
C LEU A 46 4.48 -34.49 0.23
N ASN A 47 4.28 -34.20 1.52
CA ASN A 47 5.19 -33.39 2.32
C ASN A 47 6.54 -34.08 2.57
N SER A 48 6.56 -35.40 2.77
CA SER A 48 7.81 -36.17 2.89
C SER A 48 8.55 -36.26 1.55
N TYR A 49 7.83 -36.28 0.42
CA TYR A 49 8.43 -36.21 -0.90
C TYR A 49 9.03 -34.83 -1.21
N LEU A 50 8.31 -33.75 -0.91
CA LEU A 50 8.80 -32.38 -1.10
C LEU A 50 10.02 -32.05 -0.22
N LYS A 51 10.14 -32.66 0.96
CA LYS A 51 11.35 -32.55 1.79
C LYS A 51 12.58 -33.27 1.21
N ASN A 52 12.38 -34.23 0.31
CA ASN A 52 13.46 -34.95 -0.39
C ASN A 52 13.78 -34.37 -1.77
N VAL A 53 13.00 -33.41 -2.28
CA VAL A 53 13.35 -32.66 -3.49
C VAL A 53 14.22 -31.47 -3.11
N SER A 54 15.53 -31.68 -3.09
CA SER A 54 16.49 -30.58 -3.18
C SER A 54 16.35 -29.96 -4.57
N PHE A 55 15.68 -28.82 -4.67
CA PHE A 55 15.64 -28.03 -5.91
C PHE A 55 17.00 -27.36 -6.12
N ASP A 56 17.94 -28.11 -6.71
CA ASP A 56 19.18 -27.55 -7.22
C ASP A 56 18.92 -26.97 -8.62
N LEU A 57 18.37 -25.76 -8.66
CA LEU A 57 18.22 -24.98 -9.89
C LEU A 57 19.60 -24.41 -10.25
N HIS A 58 20.40 -25.22 -10.94
CA HIS A 58 21.60 -24.78 -11.64
C HIS A 58 21.24 -23.82 -12.80
N LEU A 59 20.84 -22.59 -12.47
CA LEU A 59 20.83 -21.45 -13.39
C LEU A 59 22.24 -20.85 -13.47
N THR A 60 23.22 -21.70 -13.79
CA THR A 60 24.58 -21.27 -14.10
C THR A 60 24.66 -21.01 -15.60
N LYS A 61 24.71 -19.71 -15.97
CA LYS A 61 25.30 -19.10 -17.18
C LYS A 61 24.43 -17.97 -17.76
N PHE A 62 24.32 -16.87 -17.03
CA PHE A 62 24.28 -15.56 -17.69
C PHE A 62 25.38 -14.70 -17.08
N SER A 63 26.57 -14.82 -17.67
CA SER A 63 27.69 -13.93 -17.38
C SER A 63 27.50 -12.68 -18.24
N ILE A 64 27.32 -11.52 -17.59
CA ILE A 64 27.36 -10.22 -18.26
C ILE A 64 28.48 -9.42 -17.57
N SER A 65 29.58 -9.23 -18.30
CA SER A 65 30.68 -8.37 -17.88
C SER A 65 30.25 -6.90 -17.78
N PRO A 66 30.73 -6.14 -16.79
CA PRO A 66 30.54 -4.69 -16.77
C PRO A 66 31.54 -4.00 -17.69
N SER A 67 31.07 -3.00 -18.45
CA SER A 67 31.91 -2.05 -19.19
C SER A 67 32.04 -0.73 -18.42
N PRO A 68 33.15 0.02 -18.57
CA PRO A 68 33.62 1.00 -17.59
C PRO A 68 33.00 2.41 -17.77
N SER A 69 32.94 3.14 -16.65
CA SER A 69 32.50 4.54 -16.54
C SER A 69 33.59 5.54 -16.98
N PRO A 70 33.22 6.72 -17.55
CA PRO A 70 34.15 7.81 -17.83
C PRO A 70 34.33 8.79 -16.64
N PRO A 71 35.40 9.61 -16.63
CA PRO A 71 35.97 10.19 -15.43
C PRO A 71 35.44 11.59 -15.05
N THR A 72 35.55 11.87 -13.75
CA THR A 72 35.33 13.14 -13.06
C THR A 72 36.43 14.17 -13.37
N THR A 73 36.05 15.40 -13.71
CA THR A 73 36.96 16.57 -13.70
C THR A 73 36.61 17.50 -12.54
N SER A 74 37.54 17.61 -11.60
CA SER A 74 37.61 18.63 -10.55
C SER A 74 38.18 19.93 -11.12
N ALA A 75 37.60 21.07 -10.75
CA ALA A 75 38.19 22.39 -10.98
C ALA A 75 38.37 23.10 -9.63
N THR A 76 39.64 23.22 -9.25
CA THR A 76 40.18 24.00 -8.14
C THR A 76 40.34 25.45 -8.58
N HIS A 77 39.85 26.42 -7.81
CA HIS A 77 40.32 27.80 -7.92
C HIS A 77 40.64 28.34 -6.52
N ASN A 78 41.94 28.34 -6.23
CA ASN A 78 42.56 29.22 -5.24
C ASN A 78 42.60 30.65 -5.80
N ASN A 79 42.54 31.66 -4.94
CA ASN A 79 43.35 32.87 -5.09
C ASN A 79 43.46 33.62 -3.75
N THR A 80 44.70 33.92 -3.40
CA THR A 80 45.12 34.66 -2.21
C THR A 80 45.82 35.95 -2.67
N THR A 81 45.72 37.00 -1.85
CA THR A 81 46.59 38.19 -1.70
C THR A 81 46.66 39.23 -2.82
N ALA A 82 46.42 40.50 -2.49
CA ALA A 82 47.47 41.42 -2.03
C ALA A 82 46.89 42.81 -1.66
N ALA A 83 47.52 43.44 -0.66
CA ALA A 83 47.24 44.79 -0.17
C ALA A 83 48.20 45.82 -0.80
N ALA A 84 47.79 47.09 -0.87
CA ALA A 84 48.67 48.26 -0.72
C ALA A 84 47.85 49.55 -0.49
N ALA A 85 48.39 50.42 0.35
CA ALA A 85 47.82 51.66 0.86
C ALA A 85 48.27 52.92 0.08
N VAL A 86 47.87 54.10 0.61
CA VAL A 86 48.34 55.50 0.40
C VAL A 86 47.20 56.37 -0.19
N GLY A 87 46.81 57.54 0.32
CA GLY A 87 47.21 58.38 1.45
C GLY A 87 46.51 59.76 1.39
N GLY A 88 46.38 60.44 2.54
CA GLY A 88 46.43 61.91 2.71
C GLY A 88 45.24 62.81 2.34
N GLY A 89 44.79 63.65 3.30
CA GLY A 89 44.19 64.97 3.03
C GLY A 89 43.01 65.37 3.95
N CYS A 90 43.24 66.28 4.89
CA CYS A 90 42.25 66.93 5.76
C CYS A 90 41.55 68.12 5.08
N GLU A 91 40.26 68.38 5.38
CA GLU A 91 39.80 69.72 5.82
C GLU A 91 38.39 69.71 6.47
N ASN A 92 38.20 70.64 7.41
CA ASN A 92 37.08 70.85 8.33
C ASN A 92 35.72 71.17 7.66
N ARG A 93 34.59 70.94 8.37
CA ARG A 93 33.59 71.98 8.74
C ARG A 93 32.33 71.47 9.49
N GLN A 94 32.14 72.05 10.69
CA GLN A 94 30.90 72.32 11.47
C GLN A 94 30.09 71.19 12.13
N GLU A 95 30.20 71.17 13.46
CA GLU A 95 29.29 70.54 14.42
C GLU A 95 27.85 71.05 14.26
N LYS A 96 26.91 70.11 14.16
CA LYS A 96 25.49 70.33 14.42
C LYS A 96 25.08 69.37 15.53
N ILE A 97 24.84 69.91 16.71
CA ILE A 97 24.33 69.16 17.87
C ILE A 97 22.89 68.74 17.53
N VAL A 98 22.69 67.45 17.28
CA VAL A 98 21.37 66.83 17.17
C VAL A 98 21.12 66.11 18.49
N VAL A 99 20.08 66.53 19.20
CA VAL A 99 19.59 65.86 20.40
C VAL A 99 18.97 64.54 19.97
N GLU A 100 19.69 63.44 20.19
CA GLU A 100 19.25 62.09 19.85
C GLU A 100 18.32 61.56 20.95
N VAL A 101 17.05 61.40 20.62
CA VAL A 101 16.05 60.75 21.49
C VAL A 101 16.33 59.24 21.48
N PRO A 102 16.40 58.53 22.62
CA PRO A 102 16.69 57.10 22.63
C PRO A 102 15.54 56.34 21.97
N VAL A 103 15.79 55.76 20.80
CA VAL A 103 14.88 54.79 20.18
C VAL A 103 14.99 53.50 20.98
N PRO A 104 13.86 52.86 21.39
CA PRO A 104 13.91 51.57 22.04
C PRO A 104 14.57 50.55 21.11
N VAL A 105 15.71 50.00 21.54
CA VAL A 105 16.41 48.93 20.81
C VAL A 105 15.52 47.70 20.81
N LEU A 106 14.88 47.41 19.68
CA LEU A 106 14.19 46.14 19.46
C LEU A 106 15.21 45.00 19.62
N PRO A 107 14.83 43.90 20.29
CA PRO A 107 15.70 42.74 20.40
C PRO A 107 16.07 42.23 19.00
N PRO A 108 17.29 41.70 18.83
CA PRO A 108 17.73 41.17 17.54
C PRO A 108 16.74 40.12 17.06
N PRO A 109 16.43 40.09 15.74
CA PRO A 109 15.58 39.07 15.18
C PRO A 109 16.15 37.68 15.52
N PRO A 110 15.28 36.68 15.78
CA PRO A 110 15.72 35.33 16.01
C PRO A 110 16.63 34.87 14.85
N PRO A 111 17.67 34.06 15.12
CA PRO A 111 18.57 33.60 14.07
C PRO A 111 17.76 32.99 12.93
N PRO A 112 18.12 33.26 11.66
CA PRO A 112 17.38 32.73 10.53
C PRO A 112 17.33 31.22 10.67
N ALA A 113 16.12 30.67 10.74
CA ALA A 113 15.90 29.23 10.75
C ALA A 113 16.75 28.61 9.63
N GLY A 114 17.61 27.65 9.98
CA GLY A 114 18.57 27.07 9.04
C GLY A 114 17.88 26.65 7.75
N ARG A 115 18.45 27.02 6.59
CA ARG A 115 17.88 26.70 5.28
C ARG A 115 17.80 25.18 5.12
N VAL A 116 16.58 24.63 5.13
CA VAL A 116 16.32 23.23 4.79
C VAL A 116 16.50 23.07 3.28
N GLY A 117 17.41 22.19 2.86
CA GLY A 117 17.63 21.88 1.44
C GLY A 117 16.42 21.17 0.82
N LEU A 118 16.24 21.28 -0.50
CA LEU A 118 15.08 20.71 -1.20
C LEU A 118 14.95 19.18 -1.02
N SER A 119 16.07 18.47 -0.96
CA SER A 119 16.09 17.02 -0.71
C SER A 119 15.52 16.66 0.66
N GLU A 120 15.83 17.45 1.70
CA GLU A 120 15.32 17.24 3.05
C GLU A 120 13.87 17.73 3.16
N TYR A 121 13.51 18.79 2.43
CA TYR A 121 12.13 19.28 2.36
C TYR A 121 11.17 18.27 1.71
N LEU A 122 11.63 17.56 0.67
CA LEU A 122 10.83 16.55 -0.04
C LEU A 122 10.89 15.16 0.60
N LYS A 123 11.72 14.99 1.63
CA LYS A 123 11.77 13.76 2.40
C LYS A 123 10.47 13.66 3.17
N VAL A 124 9.63 12.71 2.77
CA VAL A 124 8.44 12.37 3.56
C VAL A 124 8.91 11.96 4.94
N ALA A 125 8.23 12.45 5.98
CA ALA A 125 8.49 12.02 7.35
C ALA A 125 8.54 10.49 7.40
N ALA A 126 9.39 9.93 8.25
CA ALA A 126 9.46 8.48 8.43
C ALA A 126 8.09 7.88 8.83
N GLU A 127 7.20 8.73 9.34
CA GLU A 127 5.82 8.45 9.71
C GLU A 127 4.90 8.81 8.54
N ALA A 128 3.97 7.93 8.19
CA ALA A 128 2.95 8.17 7.16
C ALA A 128 1.83 9.13 7.65
N MET A 129 2.13 9.99 8.61
CA MET A 129 1.18 10.86 9.30
C MET A 129 1.29 12.29 8.76
N HIS A 130 0.15 12.88 8.43
CA HIS A 130 -0.01 14.28 8.04
C HIS A 130 -1.38 14.76 8.52
N ASP A 131 -1.56 16.07 8.56
CA ASP A 131 -2.80 16.75 8.95
C ASP A 131 -3.72 17.11 7.77
N MET A 132 -3.28 16.84 6.53
CA MET A 132 -4.09 17.10 5.33
C MET A 132 -5.40 16.30 5.32
N GLU A 133 -6.48 16.97 4.94
CA GLU A 133 -7.77 16.35 4.61
C GLU A 133 -7.68 15.52 3.31
N GLU A 134 -8.70 14.70 3.02
CA GLU A 134 -8.67 13.81 1.86
C GLU A 134 -8.55 14.56 0.53
N GLU A 135 -9.28 15.66 0.35
CA GLU A 135 -9.23 16.49 -0.85
C GLU A 135 -7.84 17.14 -1.02
N GLU A 136 -7.26 17.64 0.07
CA GLU A 136 -5.92 18.25 0.08
C GLU A 136 -4.84 17.22 -0.26
N LEU A 137 -4.93 16.03 0.33
CA LEU A 137 -4.04 14.92 0.08
C LEU A 137 -4.10 14.48 -1.39
N LEU A 138 -5.30 14.25 -1.93
CA LEU A 138 -5.47 13.84 -3.32
C LEU A 138 -4.98 14.91 -4.29
N TRP A 139 -5.27 16.18 -4.01
CA TRP A 139 -4.78 17.30 -4.80
C TRP A 139 -3.24 17.35 -4.78
N ARG A 140 -2.61 17.26 -3.60
CA ARG A 140 -1.15 17.27 -3.47
C ARG A 140 -0.50 16.06 -4.16
N ALA A 141 -1.08 14.87 -3.99
CA ALA A 141 -0.60 13.65 -4.62
C ALA A 141 -0.70 13.67 -6.15
N SER A 142 -1.61 14.49 -6.70
CA SER A 142 -1.76 14.69 -8.14
C SER A 142 -0.69 15.61 -8.75
N MET A 143 0.08 16.34 -7.92
CA MET A 143 1.10 17.26 -8.42
C MET A 143 2.25 16.51 -9.11
N VAL A 144 2.59 16.92 -10.32
CA VAL A 144 3.70 16.37 -11.09
C VAL A 144 4.60 17.50 -11.60
N ALA A 145 5.90 17.38 -11.37
CA ALA A 145 6.89 18.30 -11.89
C ALA A 145 6.92 18.24 -13.43
N LYS A 146 6.82 19.40 -14.09
CA LYS A 146 6.97 19.49 -15.56
C LYS A 146 8.42 19.28 -16.00
N VAL A 147 9.37 19.65 -15.15
CA VAL A 147 10.79 19.35 -15.33
C VAL A 147 11.03 17.90 -14.89
N LYS A 148 11.41 17.04 -15.84
CA LYS A 148 11.58 15.60 -15.59
C LYS A 148 12.86 15.28 -14.81
N GLU A 149 13.89 16.11 -15.01
CA GLU A 149 15.16 15.97 -14.33
C GLU A 149 15.06 16.51 -12.90
N TYR A 150 15.54 15.71 -11.95
CA TYR A 150 15.52 16.09 -10.56
C TYR A 150 16.78 16.91 -10.24
N PRO A 151 16.65 18.00 -9.46
CA PRO A 151 17.79 18.83 -9.09
C PRO A 151 18.72 18.20 -8.05
N PHE A 152 18.52 16.92 -7.71
CA PHE A 152 19.32 16.15 -6.78
C PHE A 152 19.27 14.65 -7.14
N PRO A 153 20.33 13.87 -6.83
CA PRO A 153 20.33 12.44 -7.04
C PRO A 153 19.27 11.78 -6.16
N ARG A 154 18.56 10.79 -6.73
CA ARG A 154 17.52 10.04 -6.03
C ARG A 154 17.57 8.58 -6.46
N VAL A 155 17.26 7.70 -5.52
CA VAL A 155 17.15 6.26 -5.79
C VAL A 155 15.67 5.93 -5.94
N PRO A 156 15.23 5.35 -7.08
CA PRO A 156 13.85 4.89 -7.24
C PRO A 156 13.44 3.92 -6.14
N LYS A 157 12.20 4.03 -5.66
CA LYS A 157 11.65 3.14 -4.65
C LYS A 157 10.43 2.37 -5.14
N VAL A 158 10.22 1.20 -4.55
CA VAL A 158 8.95 0.47 -4.63
C VAL A 158 8.14 0.73 -3.36
N ALA A 159 6.94 1.27 -3.52
CA ALA A 159 5.97 1.45 -2.45
C ALA A 159 5.12 0.18 -2.29
N PHE A 160 5.18 -0.44 -1.12
CA PHE A 160 4.34 -1.57 -0.74
C PHE A 160 3.14 -1.06 0.06
N LEU A 161 1.95 -1.21 -0.52
CA LEU A 161 0.68 -0.74 0.00
C LEU A 161 -0.06 -1.94 0.59
N PHE A 162 -0.19 -2.01 1.90
CA PHE A 162 -0.91 -3.08 2.59
C PHE A 162 -2.30 -2.61 2.97
N LEU A 163 -3.32 -3.24 2.43
CA LEU A 163 -4.71 -3.04 2.80
C LEU A 163 -5.16 -4.22 3.64
N THR A 164 -5.32 -4.01 4.95
CA THR A 164 -5.52 -5.11 5.91
C THR A 164 -6.84 -5.01 6.65
N LYS A 165 -7.46 -6.16 6.99
CA LYS A 165 -8.63 -6.17 7.90
C LYS A 165 -8.23 -6.32 9.35
N GLY A 166 -7.05 -6.89 9.61
CA GLY A 166 -6.55 -7.17 10.95
C GLY A 166 -5.01 -7.11 11.03
N PRO A 167 -4.41 -7.89 11.94
CA PRO A 167 -2.96 -7.89 12.15
C PRO A 167 -2.22 -8.45 10.94
N MET A 168 -0.99 -7.98 10.72
CA MET A 168 -0.10 -8.52 9.70
C MET A 168 0.52 -9.83 10.18
N LEU A 169 -0.22 -10.93 10.08
CA LEU A 169 0.25 -12.26 10.52
C LEU A 169 1.55 -12.69 9.82
N MET A 170 1.75 -12.26 8.58
CA MET A 170 2.96 -12.53 7.80
C MET A 170 4.07 -11.49 8.00
N ALA A 171 3.97 -10.63 9.03
CA ALA A 171 4.97 -9.61 9.35
C ALA A 171 6.41 -10.15 9.39
N PRO A 172 6.73 -11.30 10.02
CA PRO A 172 8.10 -11.82 10.07
C PRO A 172 8.67 -12.14 8.68
N MET A 173 7.84 -12.63 7.75
CA MET A 173 8.28 -12.93 6.39
C MET A 173 8.58 -11.64 5.61
N TRP A 174 7.72 -10.63 5.77
CA TRP A 174 7.95 -9.32 5.17
C TRP A 174 9.19 -8.63 5.75
N GLU A 175 9.44 -8.74 7.06
CA GLU A 175 10.68 -8.24 7.68
C GLU A 175 11.92 -8.86 7.06
N LEU A 176 11.92 -10.19 6.85
CA LEU A 176 13.01 -10.88 6.18
C LEU A 176 13.17 -10.43 4.73
N PHE A 177 12.07 -10.26 4.00
CA PHE A 177 12.09 -9.75 2.63
C PHE A 177 12.71 -8.35 2.54
N PHE A 178 12.37 -7.44 3.47
CA PHE A 178 12.84 -6.07 3.46
C PHE A 178 14.24 -5.86 4.06
N LYS A 179 14.75 -6.83 4.83
CA LYS A 179 16.01 -6.73 5.55
C LYS A 179 17.19 -6.41 4.61
N GLY A 180 17.92 -5.33 4.93
CA GLY A 180 19.11 -4.90 4.19
C GLY A 180 18.85 -4.05 2.95
N ASN A 181 17.59 -3.73 2.65
CA ASN A 181 17.19 -2.98 1.46
C ASN A 181 16.67 -1.56 1.77
N GLN A 182 17.05 -1.00 2.92
CA GLN A 182 16.60 0.32 3.35
C GLN A 182 16.94 1.39 2.31
N GLY A 183 15.96 2.23 1.98
CA GLY A 183 16.09 3.28 0.97
C GLY A 183 15.61 2.89 -0.43
N LEU A 184 15.39 1.59 -0.70
CA LEU A 184 14.84 1.08 -1.98
C LEU A 184 13.33 0.81 -1.94
N TYR A 185 12.73 0.91 -0.76
CA TYR A 185 11.30 0.69 -0.58
C TYR A 185 10.70 1.66 0.43
N SER A 186 9.38 1.75 0.38
CA SER A 186 8.53 2.38 1.39
C SER A 186 7.34 1.47 1.66
N ILE A 187 6.77 1.55 2.86
CA ILE A 187 5.61 0.74 3.24
C ILE A 187 4.53 1.68 3.72
N TYR A 188 3.30 1.43 3.29
CA TYR A 188 2.11 2.14 3.71
C TYR A 188 1.04 1.11 4.04
N ILE A 189 0.30 1.33 5.12
CA ILE A 189 -0.67 0.36 5.61
C ILE A 189 -1.98 1.09 5.87
N HIS A 190 -3.08 0.58 5.35
CA HIS A 190 -4.40 1.03 5.72
C HIS A 190 -5.15 -0.17 6.28
N SER A 191 -5.65 -0.04 7.50
CA SER A 191 -6.42 -1.10 8.15
C SER A 191 -7.90 -0.81 8.17
N SER A 192 -8.71 -1.85 8.43
CA SER A 192 -10.11 -1.67 8.79
C SER A 192 -10.23 -0.66 9.95
N PRO A 193 -11.21 0.26 9.93
CA PRO A 193 -11.45 1.19 11.04
C PRO A 193 -11.74 0.49 12.37
N SER A 194 -12.21 -0.76 12.32
CA SER A 194 -12.49 -1.59 13.49
C SER A 194 -11.24 -2.22 14.11
N TYR A 195 -10.09 -2.15 13.45
CA TYR A 195 -8.86 -2.77 13.91
C TYR A 195 -7.96 -1.75 14.60
N VAL A 196 -7.61 -2.04 15.85
CA VAL A 196 -6.62 -1.29 16.62
C VAL A 196 -5.32 -2.09 16.63
N ALA A 197 -4.23 -1.46 16.20
CA ALA A 197 -2.92 -2.11 16.14
C ALA A 197 -2.44 -2.51 17.55
N SER A 198 -1.82 -3.69 17.65
CA SER A 198 -1.21 -4.16 18.89
C SER A 198 0.04 -3.33 19.22
N PRO A 199 0.32 -3.01 20.51
CA PRO A 199 1.59 -2.42 20.93
C PRO A 199 2.81 -3.26 20.51
N ASP A 200 2.64 -4.58 20.42
CA ASP A 200 3.69 -5.55 20.05
C ASP A 200 3.90 -5.66 18.54
N GLU A 201 3.19 -4.87 17.74
CA GLU A 201 3.38 -4.85 16.28
C GLU A 201 4.82 -4.48 15.93
N SER A 202 5.35 -5.12 14.89
CA SER A 202 6.70 -4.85 14.37
C SER A 202 6.97 -3.36 14.21
N PRO A 203 8.16 -2.88 14.61
CA PRO A 203 8.61 -1.52 14.34
C PRO A 203 8.56 -1.16 12.84
N LEU A 204 8.65 -2.15 11.96
CA LEU A 204 8.57 -1.95 10.51
C LEU A 204 7.20 -1.44 10.05
N PHE A 205 6.13 -1.72 10.82
CA PHE A 205 4.75 -1.42 10.44
C PHE A 205 4.10 -0.33 11.33
N ARG A 206 4.58 -0.16 12.57
CA ARG A 206 3.96 0.70 13.60
C ARG A 206 3.78 2.17 13.21
N ALA A 207 4.71 2.77 12.46
CA ALA A 207 4.67 4.18 12.05
C ALA A 207 4.16 4.40 10.62
N ARG A 208 3.62 3.36 9.98
CA ARG A 208 3.30 3.36 8.55
C ARG A 208 1.81 3.21 8.28
N ARG A 209 1.00 3.26 9.34
CA ARG A 209 -0.45 3.13 9.29
C ARG A 209 -1.09 4.47 8.99
N ILE A 210 -1.84 4.52 7.90
CA ILE A 210 -2.64 5.67 7.50
C ILE A 210 -3.99 5.57 8.22
N PRO A 211 -4.42 6.64 8.93
CA PRO A 211 -5.71 6.66 9.60
C PRO A 211 -6.87 6.40 8.64
N SER A 212 -7.85 5.63 9.10
CA SER A 212 -9.16 5.58 8.44
C SER A 212 -9.93 6.84 8.79
N GLN A 213 -10.21 7.68 7.79
CA GLN A 213 -11.12 8.82 7.92
C GLN A 213 -12.41 8.56 7.13
N GLY A 214 -13.55 8.99 7.71
CA GLY A 214 -14.86 8.95 7.05
C GLY A 214 -15.56 7.58 7.06
N LYS A 215 -16.51 7.41 6.12
CA LYS A 215 -17.20 6.13 5.90
C LYS A 215 -16.28 5.18 5.14
N PHE A 216 -16.19 3.92 5.58
CA PHE A 216 -15.30 2.96 4.94
C PHE A 216 -15.80 2.54 3.55
N ASN A 217 -14.99 2.82 2.54
CA ASN A 217 -15.10 2.30 1.19
C ASN A 217 -13.73 1.74 0.77
N MET A 218 -13.72 0.52 0.21
CA MET A 218 -12.47 -0.14 -0.20
C MET A 218 -11.69 0.69 -1.23
N VAL A 219 -12.40 1.29 -2.19
CA VAL A 219 -11.76 2.09 -3.25
C VAL A 219 -11.17 3.38 -2.69
N GLU A 220 -11.82 4.02 -1.71
CA GLU A 220 -11.29 5.20 -1.02
C GLU A 220 -10.03 4.86 -0.23
N ALA A 221 -10.03 3.72 0.49
CA ALA A 221 -8.86 3.25 1.20
C ALA A 221 -7.65 3.00 0.27
N GLU A 222 -7.89 2.40 -0.90
CA GLU A 222 -6.85 2.20 -1.93
C GLU A 222 -6.35 3.52 -2.51
N ARG A 223 -7.25 4.46 -2.85
CA ARG A 223 -6.87 5.81 -3.33
C ARG A 223 -6.05 6.56 -2.29
N ARG A 224 -6.43 6.47 -1.01
CA ARG A 224 -5.71 7.10 0.11
C ARG A 224 -4.33 6.50 0.33
N LEU A 225 -4.19 5.18 0.22
CA LEU A 225 -2.89 4.49 0.22
C LEU A 225 -1.99 5.00 -0.90
N LEU A 226 -2.50 5.05 -2.13
CA LEU A 226 -1.77 5.57 -3.28
C LEU A 226 -1.38 7.02 -3.09
N ALA A 227 -2.29 7.87 -2.61
CA ALA A 227 -2.04 9.29 -2.44
C ALA A 227 -0.92 9.55 -1.42
N ASN A 228 -0.94 8.87 -0.27
CA ASN A 228 0.13 8.92 0.72
C ASN A 228 1.47 8.46 0.14
N ALA A 229 1.46 7.35 -0.61
CA ALA A 229 2.67 6.84 -1.24
C ALA A 229 3.23 7.75 -2.34
N LEU A 230 2.37 8.52 -3.01
CA LEU A 230 2.76 9.48 -4.03
C LEU A 230 3.45 10.73 -3.46
N LEU A 231 3.26 11.04 -2.18
CA LEU A 231 3.98 12.13 -1.52
C LEU A 231 5.49 11.91 -1.50
N ASP A 232 5.95 10.66 -1.45
CA ASP A 232 7.37 10.35 -1.65
C ASP A 232 7.67 10.38 -3.15
N VAL A 233 8.39 11.43 -3.56
CA VAL A 233 8.78 11.63 -4.96
C VAL A 233 9.69 10.50 -5.48
N ALA A 234 10.39 9.78 -4.60
CA ALA A 234 11.25 8.66 -4.97
C ALA A 234 10.46 7.40 -5.33
N ASN A 235 9.24 7.22 -4.83
CA ASN A 235 8.38 6.08 -5.18
C ASN A 235 8.01 6.10 -6.67
N GLN A 236 8.46 5.09 -7.41
CA GLN A 236 8.19 4.92 -8.84
C GLN A 236 7.22 3.77 -9.15
N ARG A 237 7.12 2.81 -8.24
CA ARG A 237 6.35 1.57 -8.39
C ARG A 237 5.46 1.39 -7.17
N PHE A 238 4.22 0.95 -7.36
CA PHE A 238 3.21 0.87 -6.31
C PHE A 238 2.57 -0.52 -6.35
N VAL A 239 2.77 -1.31 -5.30
CA VAL A 239 2.31 -2.69 -5.20
C VAL A 239 1.24 -2.79 -4.13
N LEU A 240 0.01 -3.11 -4.50
CA LEU A 240 -1.11 -3.30 -3.57
C LEU A 240 -1.20 -4.76 -3.12
N LEU A 241 -1.23 -4.97 -1.80
CA LEU A 241 -1.18 -6.26 -1.12
C LEU A 241 -2.21 -6.32 0.01
N SER A 242 -2.59 -7.54 0.40
CA SER A 242 -3.35 -7.79 1.63
C SER A 242 -2.46 -8.39 2.72
N GLU A 243 -2.99 -8.54 3.93
CA GLU A 243 -2.32 -9.17 5.07
C GLU A 243 -1.91 -10.63 4.85
N ALA A 244 -2.55 -11.31 3.88
CA ALA A 244 -2.31 -12.71 3.54
C ALA A 244 -1.30 -12.89 2.40
N CYS A 245 -0.89 -11.81 1.73
CA CYS A 245 0.09 -11.89 0.65
C CYS A 245 1.48 -12.25 1.18
N ILE A 246 2.21 -13.04 0.39
CA ILE A 246 3.60 -13.42 0.65
C ILE A 246 4.47 -13.16 -0.57
N PRO A 247 5.72 -12.71 -0.40
CA PRO A 247 6.68 -12.64 -1.50
C PRO A 247 7.14 -14.06 -1.88
N LEU A 248 7.20 -14.34 -3.19
CA LEU A 248 7.69 -15.62 -3.73
C LEU A 248 9.16 -15.57 -4.17
N PHE A 249 9.68 -14.37 -4.38
CA PHE A 249 11.06 -14.11 -4.79
C PHE A 249 11.72 -13.16 -3.78
N ASN A 250 13.05 -13.13 -3.76
CA ASN A 250 13.79 -12.20 -2.91
C ASN A 250 13.59 -10.74 -3.35
N PHE A 251 13.95 -9.79 -2.47
CA PHE A 251 13.75 -8.37 -2.72
C PHE A 251 14.47 -7.87 -3.96
N SER A 252 15.75 -8.22 -4.15
CA SER A 252 16.53 -7.75 -5.31
C SER A 252 15.85 -8.15 -6.61
N THR A 253 15.44 -9.41 -6.72
CA THR A 253 14.73 -9.90 -7.91
C THR A 253 13.44 -9.12 -8.19
N VAL A 254 12.62 -8.88 -7.16
CA VAL A 254 11.37 -8.11 -7.32
C VAL A 254 11.65 -6.65 -7.66
N TYR A 255 12.56 -6.01 -6.92
CA TYR A 255 12.92 -4.61 -7.10
C TYR A 255 13.49 -4.36 -8.50
N ASP A 256 14.48 -5.16 -8.92
CA ASP A 256 15.14 -5.02 -10.21
C ASP A 256 14.15 -5.24 -11.36
N TYR A 257 13.26 -6.23 -11.24
CA TYR A 257 12.22 -6.48 -12.25
C TYR A 257 11.25 -5.29 -12.36
N LEU A 258 10.75 -4.78 -11.23
CA LEU A 258 9.77 -3.69 -11.23
C LEU A 258 10.38 -2.37 -11.67
N ILE A 259 11.52 -1.96 -11.11
CA ILE A 259 12.15 -0.68 -11.42
C ILE A 259 12.58 -0.60 -12.90
N ASN A 260 13.06 -1.70 -13.48
CA ASN A 260 13.51 -1.73 -14.88
C ASN A 260 12.38 -2.00 -15.90
N SER A 261 11.18 -2.35 -15.45
CA SER A 261 10.03 -2.53 -16.34
C SER A 261 9.54 -1.18 -16.91
N ASN A 262 8.93 -1.20 -18.09
CA ASN A 262 8.18 -0.06 -18.66
C ASN A 262 6.64 -0.25 -18.59
N GLN A 263 6.20 -1.40 -18.07
CA GLN A 263 4.79 -1.80 -17.96
C GLN A 263 4.29 -1.69 -16.52
N SER A 264 2.98 -1.56 -16.37
CA SER A 264 2.26 -1.79 -15.11
C SER A 264 1.58 -3.15 -15.19
N PHE A 265 1.47 -3.86 -14.06
CA PHE A 265 0.89 -5.21 -14.01
C PHE A 265 -0.45 -5.19 -13.25
N LEU A 266 -1.55 -5.31 -13.99
CA LEU A 266 -2.91 -5.36 -13.44
C LEU A 266 -3.77 -6.33 -14.25
N GLY A 267 -4.73 -6.97 -13.58
CA GLY A 267 -5.71 -7.81 -14.26
C GLY A 267 -6.72 -6.97 -15.03
N SER A 268 -6.93 -7.28 -16.31
CA SER A 268 -7.95 -6.62 -17.13
C SER A 268 -8.53 -7.63 -18.13
N ILE A 269 -9.76 -8.05 -17.87
CA ILE A 269 -10.43 -9.11 -18.61
C ILE A 269 -11.83 -8.64 -18.98
N ASP A 270 -12.21 -8.86 -20.23
CA ASP A 270 -13.60 -8.71 -20.67
C ASP A 270 -14.37 -10.00 -20.36
N ASP A 271 -14.94 -10.06 -19.16
CA ASP A 271 -15.66 -11.23 -18.66
C ASP A 271 -17.16 -11.14 -19.04
N PRO A 272 -17.68 -12.00 -19.92
CA PRO A 272 -19.08 -11.92 -20.36
C PRO A 272 -20.09 -12.37 -19.30
N HIS A 273 -19.64 -12.98 -18.19
CA HIS A 273 -20.51 -13.55 -17.16
C HIS A 273 -21.17 -12.48 -16.28
N PRO A 274 -22.17 -12.86 -15.43
CA PRO A 274 -22.84 -11.94 -14.51
C PRO A 274 -21.89 -11.14 -13.60
N MET A 275 -20.74 -11.73 -13.25
CA MET A 275 -19.74 -11.11 -12.39
C MET A 275 -18.80 -10.14 -13.13
N GLY A 276 -18.80 -10.14 -14.47
CA GLY A 276 -18.07 -9.19 -15.32
C GLY A 276 -19.02 -8.16 -15.92
N ARG A 277 -19.35 -8.31 -17.21
CA ARG A 277 -20.29 -7.44 -17.94
C ARG A 277 -21.67 -7.33 -17.28
N GLY A 278 -22.12 -8.35 -16.56
CA GLY A 278 -23.41 -8.28 -15.83
C GLY A 278 -23.44 -7.25 -14.70
N ARG A 279 -22.28 -6.80 -14.21
CA ARG A 279 -22.17 -5.71 -13.21
C ARG A 279 -22.16 -4.32 -13.83
N TYR A 280 -22.09 -4.22 -15.16
CA TYR A 280 -22.14 -2.93 -15.86
C TYR A 280 -23.53 -2.28 -15.72
N ASN A 281 -23.54 -0.99 -15.38
CA ASN A 281 -24.74 -0.18 -15.27
C ASN A 281 -24.82 0.78 -16.46
N LYS A 282 -25.85 0.61 -17.30
CA LYS A 282 -26.05 1.42 -18.53
C LYS A 282 -26.15 2.93 -18.27
N ARG A 283 -26.46 3.37 -17.05
CA ARG A 283 -26.49 4.80 -16.66
C ARG A 283 -25.12 5.45 -16.59
N MET A 284 -24.03 4.69 -16.74
CA MET A 284 -22.67 5.23 -16.83
C MET A 284 -22.32 5.75 -18.24
N GLN A 285 -23.21 5.58 -19.22
CA GLN A 285 -23.07 6.19 -20.55
C GLN A 285 -23.42 7.68 -20.51
N PRO A 286 -22.82 8.51 -21.39
CA PRO A 286 -21.84 8.15 -22.43
C PRO A 286 -20.38 8.04 -21.96
N GLU A 287 -20.06 8.49 -20.74
CA GLU A 287 -18.67 8.63 -20.30
C GLU A 287 -17.93 7.29 -20.17
N LEU A 288 -18.64 6.23 -19.76
CA LEU A 288 -18.08 4.88 -19.62
C LEU A 288 -18.99 3.85 -20.30
N THR A 289 -18.55 3.35 -21.45
CA THR A 289 -19.32 2.40 -22.26
C THR A 289 -19.09 0.96 -21.80
N LEU A 290 -19.92 0.03 -22.28
CA LEU A 290 -19.69 -1.39 -22.03
C LEU A 290 -18.37 -1.87 -22.64
N ALA A 291 -17.92 -1.26 -23.75
CA ALA A 291 -16.66 -1.61 -24.39
C ALA A 291 -15.44 -1.24 -23.53
N ASP A 292 -15.58 -0.24 -22.66
CA ASP A 292 -14.55 0.18 -21.70
C ASP A 292 -14.55 -0.67 -20.41
N TRP A 293 -15.64 -1.40 -20.14
CA TRP A 293 -15.81 -2.17 -18.90
C TRP A 293 -14.92 -3.41 -18.86
N ARG A 294 -14.08 -3.52 -17.83
CA ARG A 294 -13.19 -4.66 -17.61
C ARG A 294 -13.29 -5.14 -16.17
N LYS A 295 -13.22 -6.45 -15.99
CA LYS A 295 -13.03 -7.10 -14.69
C LYS A 295 -11.55 -7.23 -14.41
N GLY A 296 -11.14 -6.88 -13.20
CA GLY A 296 -9.74 -6.97 -12.76
C GLY A 296 -9.59 -7.68 -11.44
N SER A 297 -8.33 -7.93 -11.10
CA SER A 297 -7.91 -8.32 -9.76
C SER A 297 -7.86 -7.08 -8.87
N GLN A 298 -8.10 -7.22 -7.56
CA GLN A 298 -7.85 -6.12 -6.62
C GLN A 298 -6.35 -5.81 -6.53
N TRP A 299 -5.51 -6.86 -6.54
CA TRP A 299 -4.06 -6.72 -6.50
C TRP A 299 -3.52 -6.17 -7.82
N PHE A 300 -2.62 -5.20 -7.69
CA PHE A 300 -1.92 -4.61 -8.83
C PHE A 300 -0.50 -4.21 -8.47
N GLU A 301 0.32 -4.09 -9.51
CA GLU A 301 1.47 -3.21 -9.52
C GLU A 301 1.25 -2.13 -10.58
N VAL A 302 1.51 -0.88 -10.22
CA VAL A 302 1.44 0.23 -11.18
C VAL A 302 2.65 1.16 -11.10
N HIS A 303 3.09 1.62 -12.26
CA HIS A 303 4.06 2.72 -12.36
C HIS A 303 3.46 4.04 -11.86
N ARG A 304 4.30 4.94 -11.31
CA ARG A 304 3.92 6.27 -10.79
C ARG A 304 2.98 7.05 -11.70
N ARG A 305 3.28 7.04 -13.01
CA ARG A 305 2.46 7.71 -14.02
C ARG A 305 0.99 7.26 -13.99
N VAL A 306 0.73 5.98 -13.75
CA VAL A 306 -0.62 5.41 -13.66
C VAL A 306 -1.22 5.71 -12.30
N ALA A 307 -0.44 5.55 -11.21
CA ALA A 307 -0.88 5.90 -9.87
C ALA A 307 -1.38 7.35 -9.75
N VAL A 308 -0.67 8.31 -10.36
CA VAL A 308 -1.10 9.72 -10.41
C VAL A 308 -2.46 9.85 -11.09
N GLN A 309 -2.68 9.19 -12.22
CA GLN A 309 -3.98 9.22 -12.92
C GLN A 309 -5.11 8.62 -12.08
N MET A 310 -4.82 7.57 -11.31
CA MET A 310 -5.81 6.95 -10.42
C MET A 310 -6.26 7.91 -9.31
N VAL A 311 -5.34 8.63 -8.67
CA VAL A 311 -5.68 9.57 -7.59
C VAL A 311 -6.26 10.89 -8.10
N SER A 312 -5.90 11.31 -9.31
CA SER A 312 -6.38 12.53 -9.95
C SER A 312 -7.66 12.35 -10.77
N ASP A 313 -8.24 11.14 -10.80
CA ASP A 313 -9.44 10.88 -11.59
C ASP A 313 -10.65 11.59 -10.98
N ILE A 314 -11.13 12.59 -11.71
CA ILE A 314 -12.36 13.36 -11.46
C ILE A 314 -13.48 13.03 -12.44
N LYS A 315 -13.21 12.19 -13.45
CA LYS A 315 -14.16 11.87 -14.53
C LYS A 315 -14.89 10.56 -14.26
N TYR A 316 -14.16 9.47 -14.04
CA TYR A 316 -14.77 8.14 -13.94
C TYR A 316 -15.12 7.79 -12.50
N TYR A 317 -14.28 8.16 -11.54
CA TYR A 317 -14.50 7.85 -10.14
C TYR A 317 -15.87 8.29 -9.59
N PRO A 318 -16.36 9.54 -9.80
CA PRO A 318 -17.68 9.92 -9.30
C PRO A 318 -18.82 9.10 -9.92
N ILE A 319 -18.68 8.72 -11.20
CA ILE A 319 -19.65 7.91 -11.93
C ILE A 319 -19.69 6.49 -11.36
N LEU A 320 -18.52 5.88 -11.15
CA LEU A 320 -18.37 4.55 -10.56
C LEU A 320 -18.93 4.54 -9.14
N THR A 321 -18.57 5.49 -8.29
CA THR A 321 -19.09 5.58 -6.91
C THR A 321 -20.61 5.73 -6.87
N LYS A 322 -21.20 6.46 -7.82
CA LYS A 322 -22.65 6.66 -7.91
C LYS A 322 -23.40 5.41 -8.40
N HIS A 323 -22.81 4.65 -9.32
CA HIS A 323 -23.54 3.62 -10.08
C HIS A 323 -23.12 2.18 -9.77
N CYS A 324 -21.91 1.97 -9.24
CA CYS A 324 -21.41 0.70 -8.77
C CYS A 324 -21.66 0.60 -7.27
N LYS A 325 -22.79 0.01 -6.91
CA LYS A 325 -23.04 -0.30 -5.49
C LYS A 325 -22.22 -1.53 -5.10
N PRO A 326 -21.57 -1.54 -3.93
CA PRO A 326 -20.98 -2.77 -3.43
C PRO A 326 -22.09 -3.82 -3.36
N PRO A 327 -21.81 -5.10 -3.63
CA PRO A 327 -22.61 -6.11 -2.97
C PRO A 327 -22.46 -5.86 -1.47
N THR A 328 -23.58 -5.75 -0.76
CA THR A 328 -23.60 -6.17 0.64
C THR A 328 -23.03 -7.59 0.67
N VAL A 329 -22.01 -7.80 1.50
CA VAL A 329 -21.23 -9.02 1.74
C VAL A 329 -19.87 -9.07 1.02
N LEU A 330 -18.85 -8.78 1.84
CA LEU A 330 -17.45 -9.16 1.70
C LEU A 330 -17.32 -10.68 1.67
N HIS A 331 -16.90 -11.24 0.54
CA HIS A 331 -16.08 -12.44 0.45
C HIS A 331 -15.31 -12.26 -0.86
N GLY A 332 -13.99 -12.26 -0.92
CA GLY A 332 -12.91 -12.57 0.00
C GLY A 332 -11.68 -12.64 -0.88
#